data_AF-A0A354CJS3-F1
#
_entry.id   AF-A0A354CJS3-F1
#
_cell.length_a   1.000
_cell.length_b   1.000
_cell.length_c   1.000
_cell.angle_alpha   90.00
_cell.angle_beta   90.00
_cell.angle_gamma   90.00
#
_symmetry.space_group_name_H-M   'P 1'
#
loop_
_entity.id
_entity.type
_entity.pdbx_description
1 polymer ?
#
loop_
_entity_poly.entity_id
_entity_poly.type
_entity_poly.pdbx_seq_one_letter_code
_entity_poly.pdbx_strand_id
1 'polypeptide(L)'
;DMVGHTGIMDAVIKAIETVDGCVGRVVDAIRKVDGQMFICADHGNAEKLIDYETGEPFTAHTTNPVPFILVNYDENYTLREGGRLADIVPTLIEMMGMEKPADMTGESLLVRK
;
A
#
# COMPACT_ATOMS: atom_id res chain seq x y z
N ASP A 1 -8.54 -5.25 6.53
CA ASP A 1 -8.19 -5.72 7.87
C ASP A 1 -9.41 -6.07 8.74
N MET A 2 -10.12 -5.10 9.31
CA MET A 2 -11.26 -5.33 10.21
C MET A 2 -12.29 -6.36 9.73
N VAL A 3 -12.72 -6.28 8.47
CA VAL A 3 -13.69 -7.24 7.90
C VAL A 3 -13.01 -8.58 7.56
N GLY A 4 -11.72 -8.57 7.22
CA GLY A 4 -10.93 -9.78 6.98
C GLY A 4 -10.86 -10.69 8.20
N HIS A 5 -10.74 -10.10 9.40
CA HIS A 5 -10.82 -10.84 10.66
C HIS A 5 -12.16 -11.56 10.92
N THR A 6 -13.21 -11.29 10.15
CA THR A 6 -14.47 -12.05 10.24
C THR A 6 -14.38 -13.42 9.57
N GLY A 7 -13.45 -13.61 8.61
CA GLY A 7 -13.37 -14.82 7.79
C GLY A 7 -14.52 -15.01 6.80
N ILE A 8 -15.44 -14.05 6.68
CA ILE A 8 -16.62 -14.16 5.81
C ILE A 8 -16.29 -13.59 4.42
N MET A 9 -15.99 -14.47 3.47
CA MET A 9 -15.57 -14.13 2.09
C MET A 9 -16.42 -13.02 1.45
N ASP A 10 -17.74 -13.18 1.42
CA ASP A 10 -18.64 -12.21 0.77
C ASP A 10 -18.59 -10.82 1.42
N ALA A 11 -18.43 -10.77 2.75
CA ALA A 11 -18.31 -9.51 3.47
C ALA A 11 -16.96 -8.83 3.16
N VAL A 12 -15.89 -9.62 3.04
CA VAL A 12 -14.55 -9.11 2.71
C VAL A 12 -14.48 -8.60 1.27
N ILE A 13 -15.07 -9.31 0.31
CA ILE A 13 -15.19 -8.84 -1.09
C ILE A 13 -15.86 -7.47 -1.12
N LYS A 14 -17.02 -7.34 -0.48
CA LYS A 14 -17.74 -6.07 -0.41
C LYS A 14 -16.94 -4.96 0.28
N ALA A 15 -16.15 -5.30 1.30
CA ALA A 15 -15.28 -4.34 1.97
C ALA A 15 -14.18 -3.82 1.03
N ILE A 16 -13.54 -4.72 0.27
CA ILE A 16 -12.50 -4.36 -0.72
C ILE A 16 -13.10 -3.51 -1.84
N GLU A 17 -14.24 -3.90 -2.43
CA GLU A 17 -14.93 -3.14 -3.47
C GLU A 17 -15.29 -1.71 -3.01
N THR A 18 -15.71 -1.59 -1.74
CA THR A 18 -16.01 -0.28 -1.14
C THR A 18 -14.75 0.57 -1.00
N VAL A 19 -13.64 -0.01 -0.55
CA VAL A 19 -12.35 0.69 -0.44
C VAL A 19 -11.84 1.10 -1.82
N ASP A 20 -11.92 0.22 -2.82
CA ASP A 20 -11.52 0.50 -4.20
C ASP A 20 -12.25 1.75 -4.77
N GLY A 21 -13.58 1.79 -4.65
CA GLY A 21 -14.36 2.96 -5.05
C GLY A 21 -14.01 4.24 -4.27
N CYS A 22 -13.55 4.13 -3.02
CA CYS A 22 -13.07 5.27 -2.25
C CYS A 22 -11.68 5.73 -2.72
N VAL A 23 -10.75 4.80 -2.93
CA VAL A 23 -9.39 5.09 -3.43
C VAL A 23 -9.47 5.75 -4.80
N GLY A 24 -10.33 5.26 -5.71
CA GLY A 24 -10.54 5.89 -7.02
C GLY A 24 -10.92 7.37 -6.92
N ARG A 25 -11.85 7.71 -6.01
CA ARG A 25 -12.24 9.12 -5.78
C ARG A 25 -11.09 9.97 -5.25
N VAL A 26 -10.21 9.41 -4.42
CA VAL A 26 -9.02 10.11 -3.89
C VAL A 26 -7.98 10.31 -5.01
N VAL A 27 -7.72 9.28 -5.81
CA VAL A 27 -6.81 9.35 -6.97
C VAL A 27 -7.27 10.44 -7.94
N ASP A 28 -8.56 10.49 -8.26
CA ASP A 28 -9.13 11.53 -9.13
C ASP A 28 -9.00 12.93 -8.53
N ALA A 29 -9.18 13.09 -7.23
CA ALA A 29 -9.03 14.37 -6.55
C ALA A 29 -7.57 14.85 -6.54
N ILE A 30 -6.63 13.95 -6.26
CA ILE A 30 -5.19 14.24 -6.26
C ILE A 30 -4.72 14.68 -7.66
N ARG A 31 -5.13 13.97 -8.72
CA ARG A 31 -4.80 14.33 -10.11
C ARG A 31 -5.30 15.72 -10.52
N LYS A 32 -6.48 16.14 -10.04
CA LYS A 32 -7.05 17.47 -10.36
C LYS A 32 -6.23 18.64 -9.83
N VAL A 33 -5.41 18.41 -8.80
CA VAL A 33 -4.55 19.43 -8.19
C VAL A 33 -3.07 19.20 -8.51
N ASP A 34 -2.78 18.34 -9.48
CA ASP A 34 -1.43 17.88 -9.81
C ASP A 34 -0.65 17.37 -8.59
N GLY A 35 -1.39 16.79 -7.65
CA GLY A 35 -0.82 16.19 -6.44
C GLY A 35 -0.23 14.81 -6.75
N GLN A 36 0.54 14.31 -5.81
CA GLN A 36 1.22 13.02 -5.91
C GLN A 36 0.78 12.16 -4.72
N MET A 37 0.72 10.84 -4.90
CA MET A 37 0.36 9.94 -3.80
C MET A 37 1.01 8.57 -3.94
N PHE A 38 1.08 7.88 -2.80
CA PHE A 38 1.29 6.44 -2.76
C PHE A 38 0.00 5.71 -2.42
N ILE A 39 -0.17 4.51 -2.98
CA ILE A 39 -1.15 3.53 -2.50
C ILE A 39 -0.37 2.35 -1.95
N CYS A 40 -0.58 2.03 -0.67
CA CYS A 40 0.11 0.94 0.01
C CYS A 40 -0.73 0.31 1.12
N ALA A 41 -0.18 -0.72 1.77
CA ALA A 41 -0.74 -1.32 2.97
C ALA A 41 0.36 -1.47 4.04
N ASP A 42 -0.06 -1.66 5.29
CA ASP A 42 0.80 -1.93 6.44
C ASP A 42 1.08 -3.44 6.61
N HIS A 43 0.11 -4.28 6.28
CA HIS A 43 0.26 -5.74 6.24
C HIS A 43 -0.81 -6.41 5.37
N GLY A 44 -0.69 -7.74 5.20
CA GLY A 44 -1.72 -8.57 4.56
C GLY A 44 -2.76 -9.09 5.55
N ASN A 45 -3.93 -9.46 5.03
CA ASN A 45 -5.06 -10.09 5.74
C ASN A 45 -6.05 -10.64 4.69
N ALA A 46 -6.70 -9.73 3.96
CA ALA A 46 -7.88 -10.03 3.14
C ALA A 46 -7.60 -10.92 1.91
N GLU A 47 -6.34 -11.08 1.53
CA GLU A 47 -5.91 -11.95 0.43
C GLU A 47 -5.84 -13.44 0.80
N LYS A 48 -5.94 -13.79 2.09
CA LYS A 48 -6.07 -15.17 2.58
C LYS A 48 -7.19 -15.25 3.62
N LEU A 49 -8.32 -15.83 3.24
CA LEU A 49 -9.49 -15.99 4.13
C LEU A 49 -9.79 -17.46 4.47
N ILE A 50 -9.01 -18.40 3.95
CA ILE A 50 -9.12 -19.83 4.23
C ILE A 50 -7.74 -20.32 4.63
N ASP A 51 -7.69 -21.13 5.68
CA ASP A 51 -6.49 -21.86 6.02
C ASP A 51 -6.37 -23.09 5.10
N TYR A 52 -5.32 -23.15 4.28
CA TYR A 52 -5.20 -24.20 3.26
C TYR A 52 -4.86 -25.58 3.85
N GLU A 53 -4.46 -25.68 5.11
CA GLU A 53 -4.18 -26.96 5.78
C GLU A 53 -5.45 -27.55 6.40
N THR A 54 -6.27 -26.68 7.02
CA THR A 54 -7.46 -27.11 7.77
C THR A 54 -8.78 -26.91 7.03
N GLY A 55 -8.82 -26.01 6.05
CA GLY A 55 -10.03 -25.59 5.34
C GLY A 55 -10.91 -24.59 6.12
N GLU A 56 -10.54 -24.26 7.35
CA GLU A 56 -11.28 -23.36 8.23
C GLU A 56 -11.08 -21.88 7.85
N PRO A 57 -11.99 -20.98 8.28
CA PRO A 57 -11.81 -19.55 8.08
C PRO A 57 -10.49 -19.05 8.67
N PHE A 58 -9.73 -18.31 7.86
CA PHE A 58 -8.48 -17.67 8.29
C PHE A 58 -8.78 -16.22 8.70
N THR A 59 -8.61 -15.93 9.98
CA THR A 59 -8.97 -14.63 10.59
C THR A 59 -7.77 -13.87 11.12
N ALA A 60 -6.56 -14.14 10.63
CA ALA A 60 -5.33 -13.51 11.09
C ALA A 60 -4.68 -12.68 9.98
N HIS A 61 -3.61 -11.95 10.32
CA HIS A 61 -2.76 -11.32 9.32
C HIS A 61 -1.96 -12.36 8.55
N THR A 62 -1.43 -11.95 7.40
CA THR A 62 -0.46 -12.74 6.65
C THR A 62 0.93 -12.10 6.71
N THR A 63 1.93 -12.84 6.26
CA THR A 63 3.30 -12.35 6.05
C THR A 63 3.57 -12.05 4.58
N ASN A 64 2.52 -11.90 3.76
CA ASN A 64 2.67 -11.59 2.35
C ASN A 64 3.21 -10.16 2.18
N PRO A 65 4.00 -9.88 1.14
CA PRO A 65 4.40 -8.52 0.80
C PRO A 65 3.19 -7.66 0.44
N VAL A 66 3.29 -6.37 0.71
CA VAL A 66 2.25 -5.37 0.45
C VAL A 66 2.54 -4.58 -0.84
N PRO A 67 1.51 -4.07 -1.54
CA PRO A 67 1.72 -3.20 -2.68
C PRO A 67 2.31 -1.85 -2.24
N PHE A 68 3.10 -1.24 -3.13
CA PHE A 68 3.53 0.15 -3.00
C PHE A 68 3.48 0.78 -4.41
N ILE A 69 2.46 1.60 -4.66
CA ILE A 69 2.15 2.14 -5.99
C ILE A 69 2.37 3.64 -5.98
N LEU A 70 3.19 4.12 -6.91
CA LEU A 70 3.42 5.54 -7.14
C LEU A 70 2.40 6.10 -8.13
N VAL A 71 1.72 7.19 -7.76
CA VAL A 71 0.65 7.81 -8.56
C VAL A 71 0.98 9.26 -8.86
N ASN A 72 0.87 9.64 -10.13
CA ASN A 72 1.02 11.00 -10.64
C ASN A 72 2.37 11.66 -10.29
N TYR A 73 3.45 10.89 -10.34
CA TYR A 73 4.82 11.39 -10.16
C TYR A 73 5.58 11.46 -11.50
N ASP A 74 6.84 11.91 -11.48
CA ASP A 74 7.73 11.97 -12.64
C ASP A 74 7.91 10.59 -13.29
N GLU A 75 7.58 10.51 -14.58
CA GLU A 75 7.67 9.29 -15.39
C GLU A 75 9.11 8.76 -15.55
N ASN A 76 10.13 9.59 -15.32
CA ASN A 76 11.53 9.18 -15.31
C ASN A 76 11.90 8.36 -14.07
N TYR A 77 11.02 8.24 -13.09
CA TYR A 77 11.24 7.47 -11.88
C TYR A 77 10.42 6.18 -11.86
N THR A 78 10.95 5.18 -11.16
CA THR A 78 10.27 3.95 -10.77
C THR A 78 10.62 3.63 -9.31
N LEU A 79 10.07 2.54 -8.79
CA LEU A 79 10.33 2.06 -7.44
C LEU A 79 11.33 0.91 -7.46
N ARG A 80 12.29 0.92 -6.54
CA ARG A 80 13.24 -0.16 -6.30
C ARG A 80 12.54 -1.36 -5.68
N GLU A 81 12.94 -2.56 -6.13
CA GLU A 81 12.52 -3.83 -5.53
C GLU A 81 13.08 -4.04 -4.11
N GLY A 82 12.40 -4.88 -3.31
CA GLY A 82 12.86 -5.27 -1.99
C GLY A 82 12.82 -4.15 -0.93
N GLY A 83 11.81 -3.27 -1.02
CA GLY A 83 11.55 -2.25 -0.01
C GLY A 83 10.89 -2.80 1.27
N ARG A 84 10.78 -1.93 2.28
CA ARG A 84 10.08 -2.19 3.55
C ARG A 84 9.30 -0.96 4.01
N LEU A 85 8.44 -1.11 5.01
CA LEU A 85 7.60 -0.01 5.53
C LEU A 85 8.41 1.23 5.98
N ALA A 86 9.61 1.01 6.53
CA ALA A 86 10.50 2.09 6.95
C ALA A 86 10.98 2.99 5.78
N ASP A 87 10.85 2.52 4.54
CA ASP A 87 11.27 3.23 3.34
C ASP A 87 10.18 4.20 2.80
N ILE A 88 8.94 4.08 3.28
CA ILE A 88 7.79 4.88 2.78
C ILE A 88 8.00 6.38 3.02
N VAL A 89 8.32 6.78 4.26
CA VAL A 89 8.49 8.20 4.61
C VAL A 89 9.74 8.81 3.95
N PRO A 90 10.92 8.16 3.95
CA PRO A 90 12.07 8.58 3.15
C PRO A 90 11.73 8.83 1.67
N THR A 91 10.91 7.96 1.07
CA THR A 91 10.46 8.12 -0.32
C THR A 91 9.55 9.34 -0.49
N LEU A 92 8.59 9.53 0.41
CA LEU A 92 7.66 10.67 0.37
C LEU A 92 8.38 12.01 0.49
N ILE A 93 9.31 12.14 1.44
CA ILE A 93 10.02 13.42 1.66
C ILE A 93 11.00 13.72 0.52
N GLU A 94 11.56 12.70 -0.15
CA GLU A 94 12.33 12.91 -1.38
C GLU A 94 11.44 13.47 -2.50
N MET A 95 10.22 12.95 -2.70
CA MET A 95 9.26 13.51 -3.68
C MET A 95 8.94 14.98 -3.40
N MET A 96 8.87 15.35 -2.12
CA MET A 96 8.64 16.73 -1.68
C MET A 96 9.88 17.63 -1.81
N GLY A 97 11.02 17.10 -2.25
CA GLY A 97 12.29 17.84 -2.34
C GLY A 97 12.88 18.19 -0.97
N MET A 98 12.52 17.43 0.07
CA MET A 98 12.98 17.66 1.44
C MET A 98 14.22 16.82 1.77
N GLU A 99 15.06 17.34 2.67
CA GLU A 99 16.21 16.60 3.18
C GLU A 99 15.77 15.50 4.16
N LYS A 100 16.29 14.28 3.98
CA LYS A 100 16.03 13.15 4.89
C LYS A 100 16.76 13.36 6.22
N PRO A 101 16.05 13.38 7.38
CA PRO A 101 16.70 13.44 8.68
C PRO A 101 17.63 12.26 8.93
N ALA A 102 18.73 12.48 9.65
CA ALA A 102 19.73 11.43 9.95
C ALA A 102 19.15 10.24 10.73
N ASP A 103 18.14 10.47 11.57
CA ASP A 103 17.47 9.41 12.35
C ASP A 103 16.59 8.48 11.49
N MET A 104 16.23 8.90 10.26
CA MET A 104 15.51 8.04 9.32
C MET A 104 16.48 7.09 8.62
N THR A 105 16.57 5.87 9.15
CA THR A 105 17.45 4.81 8.61
C THR A 105 16.87 4.08 7.39
N GLY A 106 15.59 4.26 7.09
CA GLY A 106 15.00 3.81 5.84
C GLY A 106 15.59 4.54 4.64
N GLU A 107 15.44 3.95 3.46
CA GLU A 107 15.98 4.50 2.21
C GLU A 107 14.85 4.73 1.24
N SER A 108 14.91 5.82 0.48
CA SER A 108 13.92 6.06 -0.56
C SER A 108 13.88 4.91 -1.56
N LEU A 109 12.67 4.56 -1.99
CA LEU A 109 12.42 3.58 -3.02
C LEU A 109 12.50 4.20 -4.42
N LEU A 110 12.56 5.52 -4.55
CA LEU A 110 12.67 6.16 -5.86
C LEU A 110 14.00 5.81 -6.51
N VAL A 111 13.94 5.33 -7.74
CA VAL A 111 15.09 5.17 -8.61
C VAL A 111 14.77 5.74 -9.97
N ARG A 112 15.75 6.41 -10.57
CA ARG A 112 15.64 6.88 -11.94
C ARG A 112 15.71 5.68 -12.90
N LYS A 113 14.80 5.65 -13.87
CA LYS A 113 14.78 4.67 -14.95
C LYS A 113 16.01 4.80 -15.85
#